data_AF-A0A9E1IKS2-F1
#
_entry.id   AF-A0A9E1IKS2-F1
#
_cell.length_a   1.000
_cell.length_b   1.000
_cell.length_c   1.000
_cell.angle_alpha   90.00
_cell.angle_beta   90.00
_cell.angle_gamma   90.00
#
_symmetry.space_group_name_H-M   'P 1'
#
loop_
_entity.id
_entity.type
_entity.pdbx_description
1 polymer ?
#
loop_
_entity_poly.entity_id
_entity_poly.type
_entity_poly.pdbx_seq_one_letter_code
_entity_poly.pdbx_strand_id
1 'polypeptide(L)'
;MGFFDFIASLFGGGAKIALDLDGERIPVGGFLSGKAIVTGAPKDCVADVVKVQLVYVRTEQKEDSVLPEIDMRVLVDQVIANNVALAANEEKTIDFTLTVPGGTEPTAHNVAYQAKATADIKGLKDPSAVVKLEVYEGEGEGAGLTAEGLYGRWPALRGTETEPLVDALSDMRWKHDEDEAENDLRVAEPILIKLINDHPEERVRTGAFETWVNIVSDSLRTEHISIMRDALDRAKGNNDGTLVIIRAMGPSMDLGGDALVTPYLADEDASIRLAAVNALSWGQGGIARMKHLLPCLEDQSAEVRAAAVSALGNYKEDTDVLKGLLDIAANDSSPEVLSQSLGALALCWTDGQQDAVRPIFERARTHEDPEVRKSYVNWVDWPANTDDITEHIQGLLRDPHQKVAEAMAFEFNNLLQNHNEYQALCRAVATDDSYPIGVQGNALGALTEFMPPADVASWYRELVAGGASAELQDHMVRGLKFCEAAELKELLGEFVNSPHTEVASRARNYL
;
A
#
# COMPACT_ATOMS: atom_id res chain seq x y z
N MET A 1 -39.84 -48.69 11.70
CA MET A 1 -38.56 -48.74 10.98
C MET A 1 -38.72 -49.69 9.81
N GLY A 2 -38.53 -49.18 8.59
CA GLY A 2 -38.57 -50.03 7.40
C GLY A 2 -37.32 -50.90 7.27
N PHE A 3 -37.35 -51.90 6.41
CA PHE A 3 -36.20 -52.77 6.09
C PHE A 3 -34.95 -51.96 5.67
N PHE A 4 -35.14 -50.80 5.03
CA PHE A 4 -34.08 -49.87 4.68
C PHE A 4 -33.49 -49.11 5.88
N ASP A 5 -34.30 -48.73 6.89
CA ASP A 5 -33.80 -48.11 8.13
C ASP A 5 -33.01 -49.13 8.98
N PHE A 6 -33.44 -50.39 8.96
CA PHE A 6 -32.76 -51.49 9.64
C PHE A 6 -31.41 -51.81 8.98
N ILE A 7 -31.33 -51.82 7.64
CA ILE A 7 -30.07 -51.96 6.90
C ILE A 7 -29.14 -50.75 7.14
N ALA A 8 -29.65 -49.51 7.12
CA ALA A 8 -28.85 -48.33 7.44
C ALA A 8 -28.31 -48.35 8.89
N SER A 9 -29.05 -48.94 9.83
CA SER A 9 -28.61 -49.11 11.23
C SER A 9 -27.62 -50.27 11.46
N LEU A 10 -27.59 -51.27 10.56
CA LEU A 10 -26.67 -52.42 10.62
C LEU A 10 -25.29 -52.12 10.03
N PHE A 11 -25.17 -51.09 9.17
CA PHE A 11 -23.91 -50.63 8.56
C PHE A 11 -23.54 -49.24 9.08
N GLY A 12 -23.24 -49.15 10.39
CA GLY A 12 -22.86 -47.92 11.10
C GLY A 12 -22.10 -46.93 10.22
N GLY A 13 -22.62 -45.69 10.16
CA GLY A 13 -22.30 -44.66 9.16
C GLY A 13 -20.87 -44.71 8.66
N GLY A 14 -20.69 -44.98 7.36
CA GLY A 14 -19.37 -45.04 6.75
C GLY A 14 -18.66 -43.69 6.73
N ALA A 15 -17.39 -43.72 6.32
CA ALA A 15 -16.63 -42.52 6.01
C ALA A 15 -17.37 -41.65 4.97
N LYS A 16 -17.14 -40.35 5.02
CA LYS A 16 -17.78 -39.36 4.13
C LYS A 16 -16.74 -38.43 3.54
N ILE A 17 -17.10 -37.78 2.44
CA ILE A 17 -16.35 -36.68 1.89
C ILE A 17 -17.34 -35.59 1.46
N ALA A 18 -16.98 -34.33 1.68
CA ALA A 18 -17.69 -33.17 1.18
C ALA A 18 -16.76 -32.29 0.36
N LEU A 19 -17.32 -31.53 -0.56
CA LEU A 19 -16.63 -30.50 -1.32
C LEU A 19 -17.24 -29.15 -0.95
N ASP A 20 -16.37 -28.22 -0.58
CA ASP A 20 -16.69 -26.82 -0.36
C ASP A 20 -15.86 -26.01 -1.36
N LEU A 21 -16.52 -25.38 -2.33
CA LEU A 21 -15.85 -24.70 -3.45
C LEU A 21 -15.86 -23.19 -3.22
N ASP A 22 -14.76 -22.52 -3.58
CA ASP A 22 -14.65 -21.06 -3.46
C ASP A 22 -15.58 -20.33 -4.46
N GLY A 23 -15.96 -21.02 -5.54
CA GLY A 23 -16.94 -20.57 -6.53
C GLY A 23 -17.36 -21.67 -7.49
N GLU A 24 -18.61 -21.60 -7.98
CA GLU A 24 -19.18 -22.61 -8.90
C GLU A 24 -19.19 -22.16 -10.37
N ARG A 25 -18.81 -20.91 -10.66
CA ARG A 25 -18.75 -20.34 -12.02
C ARG A 25 -17.31 -19.98 -12.39
N ILE A 26 -16.71 -20.71 -13.34
CA ILE A 26 -15.28 -20.63 -13.64
C ILE A 26 -15.02 -20.45 -15.15
N PRO A 27 -14.18 -19.50 -15.60
CA PRO A 27 -13.82 -19.39 -17.00
C PRO A 27 -12.95 -20.56 -17.47
N VAL A 28 -13.00 -20.88 -18.76
CA VAL A 28 -11.99 -21.74 -19.40
C VAL A 28 -10.60 -21.16 -19.17
N GLY A 29 -9.65 -22.00 -18.73
CA GLY A 29 -8.31 -21.57 -18.33
C GLY A 29 -8.21 -20.96 -16.92
N GLY A 30 -9.33 -20.84 -16.21
CA GLY A 30 -9.40 -20.41 -14.81
C GLY A 30 -9.10 -21.54 -13.81
N PHE A 31 -9.14 -21.22 -12.52
CA PHE A 31 -8.89 -22.15 -11.43
C PHE A 31 -10.17 -22.50 -10.68
N LEU A 32 -10.35 -23.80 -10.42
CA LEU A 32 -11.32 -24.33 -9.49
C LEU A 32 -10.59 -24.67 -8.19
N SER A 33 -10.83 -23.87 -7.17
CA SER A 33 -10.26 -24.05 -5.82
C SER A 33 -11.34 -24.40 -4.81
N GLY A 34 -10.93 -25.06 -3.73
CA GLY A 34 -11.81 -25.36 -2.62
C GLY A 34 -11.20 -26.36 -1.64
N LYS A 35 -12.06 -26.90 -0.78
CA LYS A 35 -11.74 -27.81 0.31
C LYS A 35 -12.42 -29.15 0.12
N ALA A 36 -11.65 -30.22 0.19
CA ALA A 36 -12.17 -31.57 0.37
C ALA A 36 -12.16 -31.91 1.87
N ILE A 37 -13.35 -32.12 2.45
CA ILE A 37 -13.52 -32.43 3.86
C ILE A 37 -13.76 -33.93 3.98
N VAL A 38 -12.79 -34.68 4.49
CA VAL A 38 -12.88 -36.15 4.67
C VAL A 38 -13.23 -36.45 6.12
N THR A 39 -14.38 -37.11 6.33
CA THR A 39 -14.84 -37.56 7.66
C THR A 39 -14.58 -39.06 7.80
N GLY A 40 -13.80 -39.45 8.83
CA GLY A 40 -13.52 -40.84 9.16
C GLY A 40 -14.77 -41.64 9.57
N ALA A 41 -14.69 -42.97 9.48
CA ALA A 41 -15.77 -43.84 9.98
C ALA A 41 -15.79 -43.87 11.53
N PRO A 42 -16.78 -44.50 12.17
CA PRO A 42 -16.83 -44.77 13.62
C PRO A 42 -15.76 -45.75 14.14
N LYS A 43 -14.59 -45.77 13.51
CA LYS A 43 -13.36 -46.49 13.86
C LYS A 43 -12.20 -45.83 13.11
N ASP A 44 -10.99 -46.00 13.62
CA ASP A 44 -9.80 -45.49 12.95
C ASP A 44 -9.66 -46.09 11.54
N CYS A 45 -9.33 -45.24 10.59
CA CYS A 45 -9.12 -45.63 9.20
C CYS A 45 -8.05 -44.76 8.54
N VAL A 46 -7.59 -45.19 7.37
CA VAL A 46 -6.64 -44.43 6.55
C VAL A 46 -7.26 -44.25 5.18
N ALA A 47 -7.34 -43.01 4.71
CA ALA A 47 -7.60 -42.75 3.30
C ALA A 47 -6.27 -42.88 2.55
N ASP A 48 -6.13 -43.97 1.80
CA ASP A 48 -4.92 -44.29 1.05
C ASP A 48 -4.66 -43.20 0.00
N VAL A 49 -5.72 -42.76 -0.69
CA VAL A 49 -5.68 -41.69 -1.69
C VAL A 49 -6.93 -40.82 -1.60
N VAL A 50 -6.76 -39.49 -1.55
CA VAL A 50 -7.85 -38.52 -1.73
C VAL A 50 -7.65 -37.81 -3.05
N LYS A 51 -8.69 -37.79 -3.89
CA LYS A 51 -8.66 -37.20 -5.23
C LYS A 51 -9.75 -36.16 -5.41
N VAL A 52 -9.46 -35.17 -6.25
CA VAL A 52 -10.47 -34.29 -6.85
C VAL A 52 -10.32 -34.31 -8.36
N GLN A 53 -11.45 -34.44 -9.05
CA GLN A 53 -11.55 -34.54 -10.49
C GLN A 53 -12.42 -33.43 -11.04
N LEU A 54 -12.02 -32.86 -12.18
CA LEU A 54 -12.90 -32.06 -13.01
C LEU A 54 -13.48 -32.97 -14.10
N VAL A 55 -14.80 -33.11 -14.12
CA VAL A 55 -15.51 -34.01 -15.03
C VAL A 55 -16.36 -33.19 -16.00
N TYR A 56 -16.21 -33.49 -17.28
CA TYR A 56 -17.04 -33.00 -18.37
C TYR A 56 -18.09 -34.05 -18.72
N VAL A 57 -19.33 -33.63 -18.90
CA VAL A 57 -20.45 -34.49 -19.28
C VAL A 57 -21.19 -33.85 -20.46
N ARG A 58 -21.23 -34.54 -21.59
CA ARG A 58 -22.04 -34.16 -22.76
C ARG A 58 -23.16 -35.17 -22.95
N THR A 59 -24.35 -34.67 -23.26
CA THR A 59 -25.56 -35.48 -23.43
C THR A 59 -26.13 -35.26 -24.83
N GLU A 60 -26.32 -36.31 -25.61
CA GLU A 60 -26.91 -36.22 -26.95
C GLU A 60 -28.15 -37.10 -27.06
N GLN A 61 -29.27 -36.51 -27.50
CA GLN A 61 -30.47 -37.27 -27.78
C GLN A 61 -30.37 -37.87 -29.19
N LYS A 62 -30.42 -39.20 -29.29
CA LYS A 62 -30.52 -39.88 -30.59
C LYS A 62 -31.98 -39.96 -31.04
N GLU A 63 -32.25 -39.68 -32.31
CA GLU A 63 -33.60 -39.75 -32.89
C GLU A 63 -34.25 -41.14 -32.73
N ASP A 64 -33.44 -42.20 -32.69
CA ASP A 64 -33.90 -43.60 -32.62
C ASP A 64 -33.79 -44.25 -31.22
N SER A 65 -33.53 -43.47 -30.15
CA SER A 65 -33.36 -44.00 -28.79
C SER A 65 -34.10 -43.18 -27.73
N VAL A 66 -34.74 -43.87 -26.79
CA VAL A 66 -35.36 -43.26 -25.60
C VAL A 66 -34.31 -42.79 -24.60
N LEU A 67 -33.12 -43.43 -24.58
CA LEU A 67 -32.01 -43.06 -23.70
C LEU A 67 -31.00 -42.18 -24.45
N PRO A 68 -30.57 -41.04 -23.87
CA PRO A 68 -29.53 -40.20 -24.46
C PRO A 68 -28.17 -40.90 -24.43
N GLU A 69 -27.32 -40.58 -25.40
CA GLU A 69 -25.90 -40.90 -25.36
C GLU A 69 -25.19 -39.94 -24.40
N ILE A 70 -24.44 -40.47 -23.44
CA ILE A 70 -23.70 -39.68 -22.45
C ILE A 70 -22.21 -39.89 -22.69
N ASP A 71 -21.51 -38.84 -23.10
CA ASP A 71 -20.05 -38.80 -23.16
C ASP A 71 -19.53 -38.14 -21.87
N MET A 72 -18.83 -38.93 -21.05
CA MET A 72 -18.22 -38.45 -19.80
C MET A 72 -16.71 -38.51 -19.93
N ARG A 73 -16.05 -37.38 -19.66
CA ARG A 73 -14.59 -37.25 -19.72
C ARG A 73 -14.07 -36.68 -18.41
N VAL A 74 -13.06 -37.33 -17.84
CA VAL A 74 -12.29 -36.75 -16.73
C VAL A 74 -11.26 -35.81 -17.37
N LEU A 75 -11.46 -34.51 -17.18
CA LEU A 75 -10.60 -33.46 -17.73
C LEU A 75 -9.33 -33.28 -16.89
N VAL A 76 -9.47 -33.39 -15.57
CA VAL A 76 -8.36 -33.33 -14.61
C VAL A 76 -8.57 -34.40 -13.56
N ASP A 77 -7.52 -35.13 -13.20
CA ASP A 77 -7.49 -36.12 -12.11
C ASP A 77 -6.32 -35.80 -11.18
N GLN A 78 -6.59 -35.12 -10.06
CA GLN A 78 -5.56 -34.71 -9.10
C GLN A 78 -5.65 -35.56 -7.83
N VAL A 79 -4.51 -36.12 -7.40
CA VAL A 79 -4.35 -36.63 -6.04
C VAL A 79 -3.99 -35.47 -5.13
N ILE A 80 -4.83 -35.17 -4.14
CA ILE A 80 -4.67 -34.02 -3.24
C ILE A 80 -4.08 -34.42 -1.89
N ALA A 81 -4.19 -35.69 -1.50
CA ALA A 81 -3.51 -36.25 -0.35
C ALA A 81 -3.33 -37.77 -0.48
N ASN A 82 -2.33 -38.30 0.23
CA ASN A 82 -2.09 -39.74 0.36
C ASN A 82 -1.95 -40.12 1.83
N ASN A 83 -2.36 -41.34 2.18
CA ASN A 83 -2.20 -41.92 3.52
C ASN A 83 -2.72 -41.04 4.66
N VAL A 84 -3.92 -40.45 4.50
CA VAL A 84 -4.54 -39.58 5.51
C VAL A 84 -5.10 -40.45 6.64
N ALA A 85 -4.38 -40.50 7.77
CA ALA A 85 -4.86 -41.15 8.98
C ALA A 85 -6.03 -40.36 9.58
N LEU A 86 -7.14 -41.04 9.89
CA LEU A 86 -8.36 -40.47 10.45
C LEU A 86 -8.74 -41.28 11.69
N ALA A 87 -8.81 -40.61 12.85
CA ALA A 87 -9.42 -41.18 14.04
C ALA A 87 -10.94 -41.34 13.86
N ALA A 88 -11.57 -42.13 14.74
CA ALA A 88 -13.01 -42.39 14.67
C ALA A 88 -13.85 -41.09 14.59
N ASN A 89 -14.56 -40.89 13.47
CA ASN A 89 -15.35 -39.70 13.12
C ASN A 89 -14.58 -38.38 13.04
N GLU A 90 -13.25 -38.40 12.93
CA GLU A 90 -12.44 -37.20 12.73
C GLU A 90 -12.70 -36.60 11.36
N GLU A 91 -12.73 -35.26 11.28
CA GLU A 91 -12.75 -34.53 10.02
C GLU A 91 -11.37 -33.95 9.72
N LYS A 92 -10.90 -34.15 8.49
CA LYS A 92 -9.72 -33.48 7.96
C LYS A 92 -10.06 -32.74 6.69
N THR A 93 -9.63 -31.49 6.65
CA THR A 93 -9.80 -30.60 5.51
C THR A 93 -8.52 -30.57 4.69
N ILE A 94 -8.65 -30.73 3.38
CA ILE A 94 -7.54 -30.73 2.42
C ILE A 94 -7.89 -29.72 1.32
N ASP A 95 -7.09 -28.68 1.19
CA ASP A 95 -7.25 -27.68 0.13
C ASP A 95 -6.80 -28.25 -1.22
N PHE A 96 -7.42 -27.79 -2.31
CA PHE A 96 -7.03 -28.16 -3.67
C PHE A 96 -7.26 -27.02 -4.66
N THR A 97 -6.53 -27.08 -5.78
CA THR A 97 -6.71 -26.18 -6.92
C THR A 97 -6.50 -26.96 -8.22
N LEU A 98 -7.49 -26.89 -9.12
CA LEU A 98 -7.48 -27.48 -10.47
C LEU A 98 -7.56 -26.40 -11.53
N THR A 99 -6.82 -26.53 -12.63
CA THR A 99 -6.99 -25.65 -13.80
C THR A 99 -8.08 -26.21 -14.72
N VAL A 100 -9.03 -25.38 -15.14
CA VAL A 100 -10.02 -25.74 -16.15
C VAL A 100 -9.34 -25.73 -17.53
N PRO A 101 -9.20 -26.88 -18.22
CA PRO A 101 -8.45 -26.93 -19.47
C PRO A 101 -9.19 -26.22 -20.62
N GLY A 102 -8.43 -25.78 -21.62
CA GLY A 102 -8.96 -25.24 -22.87
C GLY A 102 -9.65 -26.29 -23.74
N GLY A 103 -10.47 -25.84 -24.70
CA GLY A 103 -11.09 -26.70 -25.73
C GLY A 103 -12.23 -27.59 -25.22
N THR A 104 -12.91 -27.18 -24.14
CA THR A 104 -13.97 -27.97 -23.51
C THR A 104 -15.39 -27.64 -24.02
N GLU A 105 -15.55 -26.73 -24.98
CA GLU A 105 -16.86 -26.34 -25.58
C GLU A 105 -17.94 -25.97 -24.54
N PRO A 106 -17.69 -25.04 -23.61
CA PRO A 106 -18.59 -24.79 -22.48
C PRO A 106 -19.92 -24.11 -22.88
N THR A 107 -20.02 -23.55 -24.10
CA THR A 107 -21.22 -22.90 -24.64
C THR A 107 -22.21 -23.88 -25.26
N ALA A 108 -21.87 -25.16 -25.37
CA ALA A 108 -22.78 -26.18 -25.87
C ALA A 108 -23.92 -26.44 -24.87
N HIS A 109 -25.17 -26.25 -25.33
CA HIS A 109 -26.40 -26.36 -24.53
C HIS A 109 -26.63 -27.74 -23.88
N ASN A 110 -25.84 -28.74 -24.23
CA ASN A 110 -25.95 -30.12 -23.80
C ASN A 110 -24.74 -30.59 -22.99
N VAL A 111 -23.94 -29.66 -22.49
CA VAL A 111 -22.73 -29.89 -21.68
C VAL A 111 -22.95 -29.47 -20.23
N ALA A 112 -22.36 -30.22 -19.30
CA ALA A 112 -22.29 -29.90 -17.89
C ALA A 112 -20.89 -30.22 -17.32
N TYR A 113 -20.47 -29.45 -16.33
CA TYR A 113 -19.20 -29.63 -15.62
C TYR A 113 -19.45 -29.98 -14.16
N GLN A 114 -18.56 -30.79 -13.59
CA GLN A 114 -18.66 -31.25 -12.21
C GLN A 114 -17.28 -31.34 -11.55
N ALA A 115 -17.16 -30.82 -10.33
CA ALA A 115 -16.09 -31.18 -9.41
C ALA A 115 -16.49 -32.47 -8.68
N LYS A 116 -15.62 -33.48 -8.67
CA LYS A 116 -15.87 -34.74 -7.99
C LYS A 116 -14.72 -35.08 -7.06
N ALA A 117 -15.00 -35.19 -5.76
CA ALA A 117 -14.04 -35.69 -4.78
C ALA A 117 -14.30 -37.15 -4.45
N THR A 118 -13.22 -37.90 -4.19
CA THR A 118 -13.27 -39.31 -3.76
C THR A 118 -12.14 -39.59 -2.77
N ALA A 119 -12.40 -40.44 -1.77
CA ALA A 119 -11.34 -40.99 -0.92
C ALA A 119 -11.35 -42.53 -1.01
N ASP A 120 -10.21 -43.13 -1.38
CA ASP A 120 -9.98 -44.57 -1.30
C ASP A 120 -9.67 -44.94 0.15
N ILE A 121 -10.57 -45.68 0.80
CA ILE A 121 -10.42 -46.05 2.21
C ILE A 121 -10.54 -47.56 2.34
N LYS A 122 -9.40 -48.21 2.59
CA LYS A 122 -9.30 -49.67 2.65
C LYS A 122 -10.32 -50.31 3.59
N GLY A 123 -11.14 -51.20 3.02
CA GLY A 123 -12.14 -51.96 3.77
C GLY A 123 -13.41 -51.18 4.12
N LEU A 124 -13.58 -49.98 3.56
CA LEU A 124 -14.82 -49.20 3.57
C LEU A 124 -15.27 -48.94 2.13
N LYS A 125 -16.51 -48.47 1.98
CA LYS A 125 -16.97 -47.95 0.70
C LYS A 125 -16.38 -46.55 0.51
N ASP A 126 -15.74 -46.32 -0.63
CA ASP A 126 -15.16 -45.01 -0.96
C ASP A 126 -16.24 -43.93 -0.96
N PRO A 127 -16.15 -42.93 -0.07
CA PRO A 127 -17.05 -41.80 -0.14
C PRO A 127 -16.75 -40.95 -1.37
N SER A 128 -17.78 -40.33 -1.91
CA SER A 128 -17.66 -39.36 -2.99
C SER A 128 -18.61 -38.18 -2.81
N ALA A 129 -18.18 -37.02 -3.29
CA ALA A 129 -18.97 -35.80 -3.36
C ALA A 129 -18.89 -35.22 -4.78
N VAL A 130 -19.99 -34.64 -5.25
CA VAL A 130 -20.08 -34.02 -6.57
C VAL A 130 -20.74 -32.66 -6.44
N VAL A 131 -20.10 -31.63 -6.99
CA VAL A 131 -20.66 -30.26 -7.11
C VAL A 131 -20.70 -29.91 -8.59
N LYS A 132 -21.83 -29.36 -9.06
CA LYS A 132 -21.97 -28.93 -10.46
C LYS A 132 -21.31 -27.56 -10.65
N LEU A 133 -20.76 -27.33 -11.84
CA LEU A 133 -20.06 -26.10 -12.18
C LEU A 133 -20.65 -25.50 -13.45
N GLU A 134 -20.67 -24.17 -13.51
CA GLU A 134 -20.84 -23.39 -14.72
C GLU A 134 -19.45 -23.02 -15.25
N VAL A 135 -19.07 -23.59 -16.41
CA VAL A 135 -17.86 -23.16 -17.12
C VAL A 135 -18.28 -22.28 -18.29
N TYR A 136 -17.53 -21.22 -18.60
CA TYR A 136 -17.84 -20.29 -19.69
C TYR A 136 -16.60 -19.94 -20.54
N GLU A 137 -16.80 -19.65 -21.83
CA GLU A 137 -15.73 -19.11 -22.69
C GLU A 137 -15.46 -17.66 -22.30
N GLY A 138 -14.20 -17.35 -21.99
CA GLY A 138 -13.77 -15.97 -21.75
C GLY A 138 -13.46 -15.29 -23.08
N GLU A 139 -14.47 -14.83 -23.82
CA GLU A 139 -14.28 -13.87 -24.91
C GLU A 139 -15.30 -12.73 -24.82
N GLY A 140 -14.79 -11.49 -24.64
CA GLY A 140 -15.56 -10.25 -24.59
C GLY A 140 -14.90 -9.17 -23.71
N GLU A 141 -15.27 -7.90 -23.92
CA GLU A 141 -14.99 -6.82 -22.96
C GLU A 141 -15.49 -7.26 -21.57
N GLY A 142 -14.57 -7.45 -20.62
CA GLY A 142 -14.86 -7.95 -19.27
C GLY A 142 -14.48 -9.42 -19.01
N ALA A 143 -13.90 -10.15 -19.97
CA ALA A 143 -13.28 -11.45 -19.72
C ALA A 143 -11.85 -11.25 -19.14
N GLY A 144 -11.64 -11.61 -17.88
CA GLY A 144 -10.33 -11.51 -17.21
C GLY A 144 -9.25 -12.40 -17.83
N LEU A 145 -7.97 -12.10 -17.53
CA LEU A 145 -6.80 -12.81 -18.04
C LEU A 145 -6.85 -14.32 -17.69
N THR A 146 -6.58 -15.19 -18.67
CA THR A 146 -6.48 -16.65 -18.45
C THR A 146 -5.07 -17.08 -18.05
N ALA A 147 -4.90 -18.29 -17.50
CA ALA A 147 -3.58 -18.82 -17.18
C ALA A 147 -2.66 -18.96 -18.41
N GLU A 148 -3.21 -19.35 -19.58
CA GLU A 148 -2.43 -19.40 -20.82
C GLU A 148 -2.08 -18.00 -21.35
N GLY A 149 -2.99 -17.03 -21.19
CA GLY A 149 -2.68 -15.62 -21.45
C GLY A 149 -1.55 -15.09 -20.57
N LEU A 150 -1.55 -15.49 -19.28
CA LEU A 150 -0.48 -15.17 -18.34
C LEU A 150 0.87 -15.73 -18.81
N TYR A 151 0.93 -17.00 -19.22
CA TYR A 151 2.17 -17.59 -19.75
C TYR A 151 2.59 -17.02 -21.11
N GLY A 152 1.64 -16.52 -21.90
CA GLY A 152 1.95 -15.78 -23.13
C GLY A 152 2.66 -14.47 -22.84
N ARG A 153 2.24 -13.75 -21.79
CA ARG A 153 2.86 -12.49 -21.34
C ARG A 153 4.17 -12.72 -20.59
N TRP A 154 4.21 -13.73 -19.71
CA TRP A 154 5.38 -14.09 -18.90
C TRP A 154 5.76 -15.56 -19.07
N PRO A 155 6.45 -15.92 -20.18
CA PRO A 155 6.84 -17.30 -20.46
C PRO A 155 7.74 -17.92 -19.39
N ALA A 156 8.54 -17.09 -18.70
CA ALA A 156 9.45 -17.51 -17.63
C ALA A 156 8.73 -18.21 -16.47
N LEU A 157 7.43 -17.95 -16.25
CA LEU A 157 6.63 -18.63 -15.21
C LEU A 157 6.51 -20.15 -15.43
N ARG A 158 6.80 -20.66 -16.64
CA ARG A 158 6.88 -22.11 -16.92
C ARG A 158 8.24 -22.73 -16.58
N GLY A 159 9.26 -21.90 -16.39
CA GLY A 159 10.64 -22.29 -16.18
C GLY A 159 10.99 -22.49 -14.70
N THR A 160 12.28 -22.71 -14.47
CA THR A 160 12.89 -22.83 -13.13
C THR A 160 14.15 -21.96 -12.98
N GLU A 161 14.46 -21.16 -14.01
CA GLU A 161 15.64 -20.30 -14.01
C GLU A 161 15.39 -19.04 -13.18
N THR A 162 16.31 -18.75 -12.26
CA THR A 162 16.18 -17.69 -11.25
C THR A 162 16.00 -16.31 -11.85
N GLU A 163 16.93 -15.85 -12.69
CA GLU A 163 16.92 -14.46 -13.18
C GLU A 163 15.71 -14.20 -14.09
N PRO A 164 15.36 -15.07 -15.07
CA PRO A 164 14.13 -14.89 -15.86
C PRO A 164 12.86 -14.86 -15.01
N LEU A 165 12.79 -15.66 -13.93
CA LEU A 165 11.66 -15.63 -13.01
C LEU A 165 11.61 -14.33 -12.21
N VAL A 166 12.73 -13.87 -11.65
CA VAL A 166 12.80 -12.62 -10.89
C VAL A 166 12.43 -11.41 -11.76
N ASP A 167 12.91 -11.37 -13.00
CA ASP A 167 12.58 -10.32 -13.96
C ASP A 167 11.08 -10.35 -14.29
N ALA A 168 10.52 -11.53 -14.55
CA ALA A 168 9.08 -11.68 -14.82
C ALA A 168 8.21 -11.25 -13.63
N LEU A 169 8.56 -11.67 -12.41
CA LEU A 169 7.83 -11.30 -11.18
C LEU A 169 7.88 -9.80 -10.93
N SER A 170 9.03 -9.18 -11.19
CA SER A 170 9.19 -7.73 -11.08
C SER A 170 8.35 -6.99 -12.12
N ASP A 171 8.39 -7.40 -13.39
CA ASP A 171 7.60 -6.82 -14.47
C ASP A 171 6.09 -6.96 -14.20
N MET A 172 5.64 -8.13 -13.72
CA MET A 172 4.25 -8.34 -13.30
C MET A 172 3.79 -7.34 -12.25
N ARG A 173 4.63 -7.06 -11.24
CA ARG A 173 4.33 -6.08 -10.19
C ARG A 173 4.15 -4.67 -10.78
N TRP A 174 5.05 -4.23 -11.65
CA TRP A 174 4.93 -2.93 -12.32
C TRP A 174 3.68 -2.82 -13.20
N LYS A 175 3.30 -3.90 -13.89
CA LYS A 175 2.11 -3.92 -14.76
C LYS A 175 0.78 -3.93 -14.01
N HIS A 176 0.76 -4.42 -12.77
CA HIS A 176 -0.42 -4.30 -11.93
C HIS A 176 -0.76 -2.84 -11.59
N ASP A 177 0.26 -2.00 -11.40
CA ASP A 177 0.10 -0.59 -11.01
C ASP A 177 -0.35 0.35 -12.16
N GLU A 178 -0.34 -0.10 -13.42
CA GLU A 178 -0.65 0.73 -14.60
C GLU A 178 -2.17 1.01 -14.81
N ASP A 179 -3.04 0.58 -13.89
CA ASP A 179 -4.50 0.91 -13.80
C ASP A 179 -5.29 0.69 -15.12
N GLU A 180 -5.04 -0.45 -15.78
CA GLU A 180 -5.82 -0.90 -16.94
C GLU A 180 -6.70 -2.11 -16.55
N ALA A 181 -7.98 -2.09 -16.93
CA ALA A 181 -8.92 -3.21 -16.69
C ALA A 181 -8.44 -4.56 -17.28
N GLU A 182 -7.46 -4.55 -18.18
CA GLU A 182 -6.81 -5.74 -18.77
C GLU A 182 -5.69 -6.34 -17.88
N ASN A 183 -5.37 -5.73 -16.74
CA ASN A 183 -4.28 -6.12 -15.83
C ASN A 183 -4.77 -6.72 -14.50
N ASP A 184 -5.97 -7.31 -14.47
CA ASP A 184 -6.33 -8.20 -13.35
C ASP A 184 -5.46 -9.46 -13.38
N LEU A 185 -4.36 -9.42 -12.64
CA LEU A 185 -3.37 -10.49 -12.55
C LEU A 185 -3.68 -11.51 -11.44
N ARG A 186 -4.86 -11.46 -10.79
CA ARG A 186 -5.20 -12.42 -9.71
C ARG A 186 -5.20 -13.87 -10.18
N VAL A 187 -5.37 -14.11 -11.47
CA VAL A 187 -5.15 -15.43 -12.09
C VAL A 187 -3.74 -16.00 -11.82
N ALA A 188 -2.75 -15.17 -11.52
CA ALA A 188 -1.40 -15.61 -11.18
C ALA A 188 -1.28 -16.19 -9.76
N GLU A 189 -2.25 -15.98 -8.87
CA GLU A 189 -2.15 -16.33 -7.44
C GLU A 189 -1.71 -17.79 -7.21
N PRO A 190 -2.29 -18.82 -7.84
CA PRO A 190 -1.85 -20.21 -7.61
C PRO A 190 -0.40 -20.47 -8.05
N ILE A 191 0.05 -19.80 -9.11
CA ILE A 191 1.42 -19.92 -9.61
C ILE A 191 2.40 -19.24 -8.63
N LEU A 192 2.03 -18.06 -8.13
CA LEU A 192 2.83 -17.31 -7.17
C LEU A 192 2.92 -18.06 -5.83
N ILE A 193 1.80 -18.58 -5.30
CA ILE A 193 1.79 -19.40 -4.08
C ILE A 193 2.69 -20.64 -4.23
N LYS A 194 2.65 -21.29 -5.40
CA LYS A 194 3.56 -22.41 -5.69
C LYS A 194 5.03 -21.96 -5.66
N LEU A 195 5.36 -20.83 -6.28
CA LEU A 195 6.73 -20.30 -6.27
C LEU A 195 7.18 -19.91 -4.86
N ILE A 196 6.31 -19.29 -4.06
CA ILE A 196 6.55 -18.95 -2.64
C ILE A 196 6.88 -20.21 -1.83
N ASN A 197 6.14 -21.29 -2.05
CA ASN A 197 6.24 -22.50 -1.23
C ASN A 197 7.37 -23.45 -1.66
N ASP A 198 7.58 -23.58 -2.97
CA ASP A 198 8.33 -24.71 -3.54
C ASP A 198 9.65 -24.32 -4.21
N HIS A 199 9.84 -23.04 -4.57
CA HIS A 199 11.02 -22.66 -5.34
C HIS A 199 12.31 -22.75 -4.48
N PRO A 200 13.40 -23.38 -4.98
CA PRO A 200 14.63 -23.56 -4.19
C PRO A 200 15.34 -22.24 -3.88
N GLU A 201 15.30 -21.30 -4.81
CA GLU A 201 15.95 -19.99 -4.68
C GLU A 201 15.09 -19.00 -3.91
N GLU A 202 15.68 -18.41 -2.87
CA GLU A 202 14.98 -17.48 -1.99
C GLU A 202 14.53 -16.21 -2.69
N ARG A 203 15.37 -15.63 -3.55
CA ARG A 203 15.03 -14.43 -4.34
C ARG A 203 13.76 -14.63 -5.16
N VAL A 204 13.52 -15.84 -5.66
CA VAL A 204 12.27 -16.16 -6.39
C VAL A 204 11.11 -16.29 -5.42
N ARG A 205 11.30 -16.94 -4.25
CA ARG A 205 10.24 -17.05 -3.23
C ARG A 205 9.78 -15.68 -2.75
N THR A 206 10.72 -14.78 -2.42
CA THR A 206 10.40 -13.45 -1.90
C THR A 206 9.90 -12.50 -2.98
N GLY A 207 10.44 -12.60 -4.20
CA GLY A 207 9.88 -11.91 -5.37
C GLY A 207 8.44 -12.34 -5.64
N ALA A 208 8.16 -13.65 -5.61
CA ALA A 208 6.81 -14.16 -5.80
C ALA A 208 5.86 -13.75 -4.67
N PHE A 209 6.36 -13.70 -3.43
CA PHE A 209 5.61 -13.21 -2.27
C PHE A 209 5.22 -11.74 -2.44
N GLU A 210 6.19 -10.89 -2.77
CA GLU A 210 5.95 -9.46 -2.98
C GLU A 210 4.97 -9.24 -4.14
N THR A 211 5.17 -9.93 -5.28
CA THR A 211 4.24 -9.87 -6.42
C THR A 211 2.84 -10.34 -6.04
N TRP A 212 2.71 -11.43 -5.27
CA TRP A 212 1.42 -11.95 -4.81
C TRP A 212 0.69 -10.92 -3.94
N VAL A 213 1.33 -10.40 -2.88
CA VAL A 213 0.67 -9.44 -1.98
C VAL A 213 0.19 -8.20 -2.72
N ASN A 214 0.97 -7.67 -3.67
CA ASN A 214 0.53 -6.52 -4.47
C ASN A 214 -0.73 -6.84 -5.28
N ILE A 215 -0.73 -7.95 -6.02
CA ILE A 215 -1.84 -8.36 -6.89
C ILE A 215 -3.12 -8.65 -6.11
N VAL A 216 -3.01 -9.24 -4.90
CA VAL A 216 -4.18 -9.63 -4.11
C VAL A 216 -4.51 -8.64 -2.99
N SER A 217 -3.82 -7.50 -2.91
CA SER A 217 -3.85 -6.57 -1.77
C SER A 217 -5.27 -6.17 -1.33
N ASP A 218 -6.16 -5.90 -2.28
CA ASP A 218 -7.56 -5.52 -2.06
C ASP A 218 -8.51 -6.70 -1.78
N SER A 219 -8.02 -7.93 -1.94
CA SER A 219 -8.76 -9.18 -1.77
C SER A 219 -8.20 -10.07 -0.66
N LEU A 220 -7.23 -9.56 0.12
CA LEU A 220 -6.64 -10.25 1.26
C LEU A 220 -7.70 -10.61 2.30
N ARG A 221 -7.57 -11.81 2.88
CA ARG A 221 -8.44 -12.35 3.92
C ARG A 221 -7.59 -12.94 5.04
N THR A 222 -8.18 -13.12 6.22
CA THR A 222 -7.48 -13.71 7.40
C THR A 222 -6.87 -15.08 7.11
N GLU A 223 -7.47 -15.87 6.21
CA GLU A 223 -6.92 -17.16 5.79
C GLU A 223 -5.57 -17.04 5.06
N HIS A 224 -5.29 -15.91 4.39
CA HIS A 224 -4.02 -15.66 3.71
C HIS A 224 -2.86 -15.38 4.67
N ILE A 225 -3.14 -15.12 5.95
CA ILE A 225 -2.09 -14.87 6.97
C ILE A 225 -1.21 -16.11 7.19
N SER A 226 -1.72 -17.33 6.92
CA SER A 226 -0.90 -18.54 6.98
C SER A 226 0.24 -18.52 5.96
N ILE A 227 -0.01 -18.04 4.75
CA ILE A 227 0.99 -17.91 3.68
C ILE A 227 2.11 -16.95 4.12
N MET A 228 1.75 -15.84 4.74
CA MET A 228 2.70 -14.84 5.24
C MET A 228 3.54 -15.38 6.40
N ARG A 229 2.91 -16.12 7.32
CA ARG A 229 3.59 -16.81 8.42
C ARG A 229 4.61 -17.81 7.89
N ASP A 230 4.20 -18.65 6.94
CA ASP A 230 5.07 -19.68 6.35
C ASP A 230 6.22 -19.05 5.56
N ALA A 231 5.98 -17.94 4.86
CA ALA A 231 7.02 -17.18 4.16
C ALA A 231 8.05 -16.61 5.15
N LEU A 232 7.61 -15.98 6.23
CA LEU A 232 8.49 -15.48 7.30
C LEU A 232 9.28 -16.61 7.96
N ASP A 233 8.63 -17.74 8.26
CA ASP A 233 9.27 -18.90 8.87
C ASP A 233 10.40 -19.48 7.98
N ARG A 234 10.20 -19.46 6.66
CA ARG A 234 11.22 -19.91 5.68
C ARG A 234 12.36 -18.90 5.50
N ALA A 235 12.10 -17.61 5.68
CA ALA A 235 13.10 -16.55 5.57
C ALA A 235 13.93 -16.36 6.84
N LYS A 236 13.61 -17.07 7.94
CA LYS A 236 14.36 -16.99 9.20
C LYS A 236 15.86 -17.20 8.99
N GLY A 237 16.66 -16.24 9.46
CA GLY A 237 18.11 -16.24 9.31
C GLY A 237 18.61 -15.63 7.99
N ASN A 238 17.71 -15.21 7.09
CA ASN A 238 18.03 -14.36 5.95
C ASN A 238 17.38 -12.97 6.11
N ASN A 239 18.22 -11.97 6.35
CA ASN A 239 17.78 -10.60 6.57
C ASN A 239 17.16 -9.99 5.30
N ASP A 240 17.74 -10.23 4.13
CA ASP A 240 17.24 -9.66 2.87
C ASP A 240 15.84 -10.19 2.55
N GLY A 241 15.64 -11.50 2.69
CA GLY A 241 14.33 -12.10 2.44
C GLY A 241 13.28 -11.69 3.47
N THR A 242 13.66 -11.67 4.75
CA THR A 242 12.81 -11.19 5.84
C THR A 242 12.38 -9.74 5.61
N LEU A 243 13.33 -8.89 5.21
CA LEU A 243 13.09 -7.48 4.91
C LEU A 243 12.05 -7.29 3.79
N VAL A 244 12.20 -8.02 2.68
CA VAL A 244 11.27 -7.97 1.54
C VAL A 244 9.86 -8.40 1.98
N ILE A 245 9.75 -9.51 2.72
CA ILE A 245 8.46 -10.02 3.19
C ILE A 245 7.77 -9.01 4.10
N ILE A 246 8.47 -8.47 5.11
CA ILE A 246 7.89 -7.49 6.05
C ILE A 246 7.43 -6.23 5.33
N ARG A 247 8.22 -5.71 4.38
CA ARG A 247 7.84 -4.52 3.59
C ARG A 247 6.55 -4.75 2.80
N ALA A 248 6.39 -5.92 2.22
CA ALA A 248 5.20 -6.27 1.45
C ALA A 248 3.96 -6.49 2.33
N MET A 249 4.10 -6.79 3.62
CA MET A 249 2.99 -7.18 4.48
C MET A 249 2.06 -6.04 4.93
N GLY A 250 2.34 -4.77 4.64
CA GLY A 250 1.52 -3.63 5.06
C GLY A 250 -0.01 -3.82 4.87
N PRO A 251 -0.50 -4.25 3.69
CA PRO A 251 -1.92 -4.51 3.44
C PRO A 251 -2.59 -5.54 4.36
N SER A 252 -1.81 -6.36 5.06
CA SER A 252 -2.31 -7.43 5.93
C SER A 252 -2.45 -7.05 7.41
N MET A 253 -2.07 -5.84 7.81
CA MET A 253 -1.96 -5.48 9.24
C MET A 253 -3.30 -5.61 9.98
N ASP A 254 -4.40 -5.21 9.34
CA ASP A 254 -5.75 -5.28 9.94
C ASP A 254 -6.36 -6.71 9.90
N LEU A 255 -5.67 -7.66 9.27
CA LEU A 255 -6.09 -9.06 9.12
C LEU A 255 -5.35 -10.02 10.06
N GLY A 256 -4.46 -9.51 10.92
CA GLY A 256 -3.59 -10.28 11.82
C GLY A 256 -2.13 -10.35 11.39
N GLY A 257 -1.74 -9.62 10.34
CA GLY A 257 -0.33 -9.46 9.94
C GLY A 257 0.48 -8.69 10.98
N ASP A 258 -0.16 -7.82 11.76
CA ASP A 258 0.47 -7.07 12.85
C ASP A 258 1.09 -7.98 13.93
N ALA A 259 0.40 -9.06 14.29
CA ALA A 259 0.90 -10.06 15.23
C ALA A 259 2.14 -10.80 14.70
N LEU A 260 2.27 -10.94 13.37
CA LEU A 260 3.45 -11.55 12.74
C LEU A 260 4.63 -10.58 12.67
N VAL A 261 4.37 -9.29 12.44
CA VAL A 261 5.41 -8.26 12.25
C VAL A 261 5.94 -7.70 13.58
N THR A 262 5.11 -7.62 14.62
CA THR A 262 5.49 -7.04 15.93
C THR A 262 6.80 -7.58 16.52
N PRO A 263 7.12 -8.90 16.46
CA PRO A 263 8.40 -9.41 16.96
C PRO A 263 9.64 -8.80 16.29
N TYR A 264 9.53 -8.35 15.04
CA TYR A 264 10.63 -7.79 14.27
C TYR A 264 10.97 -6.33 14.64
N LEU A 265 10.19 -5.70 15.53
CA LEU A 265 10.56 -4.43 16.15
C LEU A 265 11.80 -4.55 17.06
N ALA A 266 12.16 -5.77 17.47
CA ALA A 266 13.33 -6.06 18.30
C ALA A 266 14.46 -6.77 17.53
N ASP A 267 14.40 -6.79 16.20
CA ASP A 267 15.44 -7.42 15.36
C ASP A 267 16.79 -6.71 15.51
N GLU A 268 17.90 -7.44 15.35
CA GLU A 268 19.24 -6.87 15.44
C GLU A 268 19.52 -5.90 14.27
N ASP A 269 18.93 -6.16 13.09
CA ASP A 269 19.09 -5.32 11.90
C ASP A 269 18.14 -4.13 11.91
N ALA A 270 18.72 -2.92 11.87
CA ALA A 270 17.96 -1.67 11.85
C ALA A 270 17.03 -1.56 10.63
N SER A 271 17.39 -2.17 9.49
CA SER A 271 16.56 -2.16 8.28
C SER A 271 15.29 -2.97 8.47
N ILE A 272 15.38 -4.09 9.21
CA ILE A 272 14.23 -4.94 9.55
C ILE A 272 13.34 -4.24 10.57
N ARG A 273 13.93 -3.63 11.62
CA ARG A 273 13.16 -2.83 12.58
C ARG A 273 12.41 -1.68 11.89
N LEU A 274 13.08 -0.94 11.00
CA LEU A 274 12.46 0.12 10.21
C LEU A 274 11.31 -0.39 9.35
N ALA A 275 11.51 -1.51 8.64
CA ALA A 275 10.46 -2.13 7.85
C ALA A 275 9.26 -2.57 8.70
N ALA A 276 9.49 -3.10 9.91
CA ALA A 276 8.44 -3.48 10.83
C ALA A 276 7.63 -2.27 11.33
N VAL A 277 8.29 -1.16 11.68
CA VAL A 277 7.62 0.10 12.04
C VAL A 277 6.74 0.59 10.88
N ASN A 278 7.29 0.64 9.67
CA ASN A 278 6.55 1.11 8.49
C ASN A 278 5.36 0.20 8.15
N ALA A 279 5.55 -1.12 8.21
CA ALA A 279 4.48 -2.08 7.94
C ALA A 279 3.34 -1.93 8.96
N LEU A 280 3.64 -1.86 10.27
CA LEU A 280 2.64 -1.70 11.33
C LEU A 280 1.84 -0.39 11.23
N SER A 281 2.42 0.63 10.60
CA SER A 281 1.79 1.94 10.39
C SER A 281 0.76 1.93 9.26
N TRP A 282 0.63 0.83 8.51
CA TRP A 282 -0.27 0.71 7.37
C TRP A 282 -1.71 0.40 7.80
N GLY A 283 -2.70 0.98 7.11
CA GLY A 283 -4.13 0.76 7.39
C GLY A 283 -4.69 1.63 8.53
N GLN A 284 -5.88 1.28 9.02
CA GLN A 284 -6.61 2.11 10.01
C GLN A 284 -6.19 1.86 11.46
N GLY A 285 -4.98 1.34 11.69
CA GLY A 285 -4.50 0.78 12.95
C GLY A 285 -5.13 1.31 14.22
N GLY A 286 -5.60 0.42 15.08
CA GLY A 286 -6.05 0.80 16.41
C GLY A 286 -4.88 1.26 17.29
N ILE A 287 -5.17 2.14 18.26
CA ILE A 287 -4.19 2.60 19.26
C ILE A 287 -3.42 1.45 19.93
N ALA A 288 -4.07 0.31 20.15
CA ALA A 288 -3.45 -0.88 20.73
C ALA A 288 -2.24 -1.37 19.92
N ARG A 289 -2.35 -1.38 18.58
CA ARG A 289 -1.24 -1.75 17.69
C ARG A 289 -0.13 -0.71 17.76
N MET A 290 -0.50 0.56 17.73
CA MET A 290 0.46 1.67 17.72
C MET A 290 1.29 1.74 18.99
N LYS A 291 0.74 1.35 20.15
CA LYS A 291 1.50 1.26 21.40
C LYS A 291 2.69 0.30 21.33
N HIS A 292 2.70 -0.67 20.42
CA HIS A 292 3.89 -1.51 20.19
C HIS A 292 5.08 -0.73 19.64
N LEU A 293 4.88 0.44 19.05
CA LEU A 293 5.93 1.30 18.49
C LEU A 293 6.57 2.23 19.53
N LEU A 294 6.02 2.34 20.74
CA LEU A 294 6.58 3.21 21.79
C LEU A 294 8.05 2.92 22.10
N PRO A 295 8.52 1.66 22.24
CA PRO A 295 9.94 1.37 22.45
C PRO A 295 10.83 1.81 21.28
N CYS A 296 10.29 1.92 20.06
CA CYS A 296 11.05 2.35 18.88
C CYS A 296 11.40 3.84 18.92
N LEU A 297 10.79 4.64 19.79
CA LEU A 297 11.21 6.02 20.08
C LEU A 297 12.56 6.08 20.79
N GLU A 298 13.03 4.98 21.38
CA GLU A 298 14.35 4.86 22.03
C GLU A 298 15.34 4.04 21.18
N ASP A 299 15.01 3.75 19.91
CA ASP A 299 15.85 2.93 19.04
C ASP A 299 17.24 3.54 18.81
N GLN A 300 18.25 2.71 18.63
CA GLN A 300 19.62 3.18 18.33
C GLN A 300 19.71 3.88 16.96
N SER A 301 18.90 3.46 15.99
CA SER A 301 18.85 4.04 14.65
C SER A 301 17.95 5.27 14.63
N ALA A 302 18.48 6.40 14.15
CA ALA A 302 17.69 7.61 13.97
C ALA A 302 16.55 7.43 12.95
N GLU A 303 16.74 6.59 11.92
CA GLU A 303 15.70 6.29 10.92
C GLU A 303 14.52 5.55 11.55
N VAL A 304 14.79 4.58 12.45
CA VAL A 304 13.74 3.84 13.17
C VAL A 304 12.98 4.77 14.11
N ARG A 305 13.69 5.64 14.84
CA ARG A 305 13.07 6.64 15.71
C ARG A 305 12.21 7.62 14.93
N ALA A 306 12.68 8.12 13.79
CA ALA A 306 11.93 9.02 12.91
C ALA A 306 10.66 8.35 12.35
N ALA A 307 10.76 7.10 11.93
CA ALA A 307 9.60 6.31 11.48
C ALA A 307 8.58 6.10 12.60
N ALA A 308 9.04 5.82 13.83
CA ALA A 308 8.17 5.67 14.99
C ALA A 308 7.44 6.98 15.34
N VAL A 309 8.13 8.12 15.29
CA VAL A 309 7.53 9.45 15.47
C VAL A 309 6.44 9.70 14.43
N SER A 310 6.72 9.43 13.16
CA SER A 310 5.77 9.60 12.06
C SER A 310 4.52 8.72 12.26
N ALA A 311 4.72 7.44 12.59
CA ALA A 311 3.64 6.50 12.85
C ALA A 311 2.74 6.91 14.02
N LEU A 312 3.35 7.39 15.10
CA LEU A 312 2.67 7.73 16.34
C LEU A 312 2.01 9.12 16.32
N GLY A 313 2.40 10.01 15.41
CA GLY A 313 1.91 11.39 15.36
C GLY A 313 0.38 11.52 15.23
N ASN A 314 -0.26 10.55 14.57
CA ASN A 314 -1.72 10.50 14.42
C ASN A 314 -2.47 9.96 15.65
N TYR A 315 -1.76 9.60 16.73
CA TYR A 315 -2.29 8.93 17.92
C TYR A 315 -1.98 9.69 19.22
N LYS A 316 -1.66 10.98 19.09
CA LYS A 316 -1.25 11.89 20.17
C LYS A 316 -2.37 12.21 21.19
N GLU A 317 -3.60 11.77 20.95
CA GLU A 317 -4.69 11.83 21.93
C GLU A 317 -4.50 10.79 23.05
N ASP A 318 -3.72 9.74 22.81
CA ASP A 318 -3.30 8.79 23.84
C ASP A 318 -2.14 9.37 24.67
N THR A 319 -2.29 9.30 26.00
CA THR A 319 -1.34 9.91 26.95
C THR A 319 0.07 9.32 26.88
N ASP A 320 0.20 8.01 26.66
CA ASP A 320 1.52 7.37 26.60
C ASP A 320 2.23 7.75 25.30
N VAL A 321 1.48 7.80 24.19
CA VAL A 321 1.97 8.24 22.88
C VAL A 321 2.44 9.68 22.93
N LEU A 322 1.61 10.59 23.41
CA LEU A 322 1.99 11.99 23.54
C LEU A 322 3.24 12.16 24.40
N LYS A 323 3.30 11.47 25.54
CA LYS A 323 4.47 11.56 26.42
C LYS A 323 5.74 11.11 25.70
N GLY A 324 5.70 9.98 24.98
CA GLY A 324 6.83 9.51 24.18
C GLY A 324 7.26 10.51 23.11
N LEU A 325 6.29 11.11 22.39
CA LEU A 325 6.55 12.13 21.37
C LEU A 325 7.16 13.42 21.98
N LEU A 326 6.69 13.85 23.16
CA LEU A 326 7.27 14.99 23.86
C LEU A 326 8.69 14.70 24.34
N ASP A 327 8.93 13.50 24.89
CA ASP A 327 10.23 13.09 25.41
C ASP A 327 11.28 13.02 24.29
N ILE A 328 10.95 12.43 23.13
CA ILE A 328 11.88 12.38 21.99
C ILE A 328 12.11 13.78 21.39
N ALA A 329 11.07 14.59 21.23
CA ALA A 329 11.20 15.95 20.71
C ALA A 329 12.07 16.86 21.60
N ALA A 330 12.10 16.60 22.90
CA ALA A 330 12.89 17.35 23.86
C ALA A 330 14.36 16.88 23.93
N ASN A 331 14.65 15.61 23.64
CA ASN A 331 15.93 14.99 24.02
C ASN A 331 16.72 14.37 22.86
N ASP A 332 16.12 14.15 21.68
CA ASP A 332 16.85 13.54 20.57
C ASP A 332 17.99 14.43 20.06
N SER A 333 19.05 13.82 19.56
CA SER A 333 20.20 14.50 18.98
C SER A 333 20.15 14.58 17.46
N SER A 334 19.28 13.82 16.80
CA SER A 334 19.14 13.79 15.34
C SER A 334 18.25 14.94 14.87
N PRO A 335 18.76 15.86 14.03
CA PRO A 335 17.94 16.91 13.41
C PRO A 335 16.73 16.37 12.65
N GLU A 336 16.87 15.19 12.03
CA GLU A 336 15.80 14.51 11.32
C GLU A 336 14.66 14.10 12.27
N VAL A 337 14.99 13.44 13.39
CA VAL A 337 14.01 13.00 14.38
C VAL A 337 13.31 14.20 15.02
N LEU A 338 14.07 15.24 15.38
CA LEU A 338 13.51 16.48 15.92
C LEU A 338 12.56 17.15 14.92
N SER A 339 12.93 17.21 13.64
CA SER A 339 12.09 17.79 12.58
C SER A 339 10.79 17.00 12.38
N GLN A 340 10.84 15.67 12.41
CA GLN A 340 9.64 14.83 12.38
C GLN A 340 8.76 15.04 13.60
N SER A 341 9.38 15.21 14.78
CA SER A 341 8.66 15.42 16.03
C SER A 341 7.90 16.74 16.05
N LEU A 342 8.46 17.80 15.46
CA LEU A 342 7.75 19.06 15.28
C LEU A 342 6.49 18.89 14.44
N GLY A 343 6.58 18.15 13.32
CA GLY A 343 5.41 17.85 12.49
C GLY A 343 4.35 17.03 13.22
N ALA A 344 4.75 15.98 13.93
CA ALA A 344 3.84 15.14 14.72
C ALA A 344 3.11 15.93 15.83
N LEU A 345 3.77 16.94 16.40
CA LEU A 345 3.24 17.73 17.52
C LEU A 345 2.59 19.06 17.11
N ALA A 346 2.71 19.50 15.85
CA ALA A 346 2.21 20.81 15.41
C ALA A 346 0.69 20.99 15.60
N LEU A 347 -0.08 19.92 15.44
CA LEU A 347 -1.54 19.97 15.63
C LEU A 347 -1.97 19.97 17.11
N CYS A 348 -1.06 19.70 18.06
CA CYS A 348 -1.35 19.79 19.50
C CYS A 348 -1.77 21.20 19.95
N TRP A 349 -1.45 22.22 19.15
CA TRP A 349 -1.90 23.60 19.38
C TRP A 349 -3.42 23.72 19.33
N THR A 350 -4.07 23.11 18.34
CA THR A 350 -5.54 23.15 18.20
C THR A 350 -6.25 22.20 19.15
N ASP A 351 -5.54 21.20 19.69
CA ASP A 351 -6.12 20.18 20.57
C ASP A 351 -6.11 20.59 22.05
N GLY A 352 -5.76 21.85 22.35
CA GLY A 352 -5.69 22.38 23.73
C GLY A 352 -4.46 21.92 24.52
N GLN A 353 -3.47 21.31 23.85
CA GLN A 353 -2.25 20.77 24.47
C GLN A 353 -1.04 21.71 24.31
N GLN A 354 -1.29 22.96 23.91
CA GLN A 354 -0.29 24.00 23.64
C GLN A 354 0.77 24.18 24.74
N ASP A 355 0.39 24.08 26.02
CA ASP A 355 1.34 24.27 27.13
C ASP A 355 2.41 23.17 27.19
N ALA A 356 2.09 21.95 26.74
CA ALA A 356 3.02 20.82 26.72
C ALA A 356 4.03 20.93 25.57
N VAL A 357 3.58 21.41 24.40
CA VAL A 357 4.40 21.47 23.18
C VAL A 357 5.15 22.79 23.01
N ARG A 358 4.72 23.87 23.68
CA ARG A 358 5.38 25.19 23.63
C ARG A 358 6.89 25.12 23.90
N PRO A 359 7.40 24.47 24.97
CA PRO A 359 8.85 24.44 25.23
C PRO A 359 9.67 23.80 24.10
N ILE A 360 9.09 22.84 23.37
CA ILE A 360 9.75 22.14 22.27
C ILE A 360 9.93 23.10 21.09
N PHE A 361 8.88 23.84 20.73
CA PHE A 361 8.92 24.78 19.61
C PHE A 361 9.77 26.02 19.94
N GLU A 362 9.73 26.49 21.19
CA GLU A 362 10.63 27.53 21.69
C GLU A 362 12.11 27.13 21.60
N ARG A 363 12.43 25.86 21.84
CA ARG A 363 13.78 25.35 21.62
C ARG A 363 14.11 25.22 20.13
N ALA A 364 13.18 24.71 19.32
CA ALA A 364 13.38 24.48 17.90
C ALA A 364 13.71 25.77 17.13
N ARG A 365 13.07 26.90 17.46
CA ARG A 365 13.30 28.19 16.80
C ARG A 365 14.74 28.71 16.93
N THR A 366 15.45 28.32 17.98
CA THR A 366 16.84 28.74 18.26
C THR A 366 17.83 27.59 18.19
N HIS A 367 17.41 26.43 17.66
CA HIS A 367 18.24 25.24 17.56
C HIS A 367 19.48 25.51 16.71
N GLU A 368 20.63 24.91 17.06
CA GLU A 368 21.89 25.14 16.32
C GLU A 368 21.82 24.63 14.87
N ASP A 369 21.13 23.51 14.67
CA ASP A 369 20.93 22.91 13.35
C ASP A 369 19.86 23.68 12.55
N PRO A 370 20.19 24.16 11.34
CA PRO A 370 19.26 24.93 10.50
C PRO A 370 18.07 24.12 9.99
N GLU A 371 18.17 22.80 9.83
CA GLU A 371 17.02 21.99 9.38
C GLU A 371 15.94 21.91 10.47
N VAL A 372 16.31 21.91 11.76
CA VAL A 372 15.36 22.00 12.87
C VAL A 372 14.67 23.37 12.90
N ARG A 373 15.44 24.46 12.72
CA ARG A 373 14.86 25.82 12.65
C ARG A 373 13.93 25.97 11.44
N LYS A 374 14.30 25.40 10.29
CA LYS A 374 13.46 25.36 9.10
C LYS A 374 12.19 24.53 9.33
N SER A 375 12.27 23.41 10.04
CA SER A 375 11.08 22.62 10.40
C SER A 375 10.14 23.42 11.30
N TYR A 376 10.66 24.15 12.30
CA TYR A 376 9.87 25.08 13.10
C TYR A 376 9.12 26.10 12.23
N VAL A 377 9.80 26.68 11.23
CA VAL A 377 9.23 27.66 10.31
C VAL A 377 7.96 27.13 9.62
N ASN A 378 7.94 25.88 9.15
CA ASN A 378 6.76 25.26 8.51
C ASN A 378 5.50 25.26 9.39
N TRP A 379 5.68 25.42 10.71
CA TRP A 379 4.60 25.36 11.69
C TRP A 379 4.45 26.68 12.47
N VAL A 380 5.12 27.76 12.05
CA VAL A 380 5.18 29.05 12.77
C VAL A 380 3.82 29.75 12.92
N ASP A 381 2.86 29.43 12.04
CA ASP A 381 1.46 29.92 12.12
C ASP A 381 0.75 29.43 13.39
N TRP A 382 1.02 28.19 13.82
CA TRP A 382 0.33 27.55 14.94
C TRP A 382 0.67 28.15 16.32
N PRO A 383 1.93 28.50 16.64
CA PRO A 383 2.30 29.26 17.83
C PRO A 383 2.07 30.77 17.71
N ALA A 384 1.45 31.29 16.63
CA ALA A 384 1.31 32.73 16.39
C ALA A 384 0.39 33.48 17.38
N ASN A 385 -0.29 32.77 18.28
CA ASN A 385 -1.05 33.37 19.38
C ASN A 385 -0.19 33.67 20.64
N THR A 386 1.05 34.10 20.44
CA THR A 386 1.95 34.49 21.54
C THR A 386 2.36 35.96 21.41
N ASP A 387 2.57 36.64 22.54
CA ASP A 387 2.86 38.09 22.60
C ASP A 387 4.15 38.52 21.84
N ASP A 388 4.98 37.55 21.40
CA ASP A 388 6.31 37.79 20.85
C ASP A 388 6.53 37.23 19.42
N ILE A 389 5.51 36.62 18.79
CA ILE A 389 5.72 35.94 17.50
C ILE A 389 6.26 36.85 16.37
N THR A 390 5.94 38.15 16.41
CA THR A 390 6.42 39.10 15.39
C THR A 390 7.94 39.29 15.45
N GLU A 391 8.52 39.39 16.66
CA GLU A 391 9.98 39.49 16.83
C GLU A 391 10.66 38.21 16.33
N HIS A 392 10.04 37.06 16.60
CA HIS A 392 10.51 35.75 16.14
C HIS A 392 10.53 35.63 14.62
N ILE A 393 9.44 36.00 13.94
CA ILE A 393 9.36 36.01 12.47
C ILE A 393 10.47 36.91 11.91
N GLN A 394 10.67 38.11 12.48
CA GLN A 394 11.73 39.02 12.06
C GLN A 394 13.15 38.45 12.27
N GLY A 395 13.36 37.70 13.35
CA GLY A 395 14.61 36.98 13.59
C GLY A 395 14.87 35.89 12.55
N LEU A 396 13.85 35.07 12.24
CA LEU A 396 13.94 33.97 11.27
C LEU A 396 14.13 34.46 9.84
N LEU A 397 13.51 35.59 9.46
CA LEU A 397 13.76 36.25 8.17
C LEU A 397 15.22 36.71 8.02
N ARG A 398 15.94 36.88 9.13
CA ARG A 398 17.37 37.23 9.19
C ARG A 398 18.23 36.07 9.68
N ASP A 399 17.74 34.84 9.59
CA ASP A 399 18.50 33.66 9.99
C ASP A 399 19.84 33.59 9.23
N PRO A 400 20.97 33.28 9.91
CA PRO A 400 22.27 33.19 9.25
C PRO A 400 22.31 32.11 8.16
N HIS A 401 21.43 31.10 8.23
CA HIS A 401 21.28 30.08 7.22
C HIS A 401 20.21 30.48 6.21
N GLN A 402 20.63 30.80 4.98
CA GLN A 402 19.76 31.31 3.92
C GLN A 402 18.48 30.49 3.69
N LYS A 403 18.55 29.15 3.75
CA LYS A 403 17.35 28.32 3.54
C LYS A 403 16.28 28.50 4.62
N VAL A 404 16.66 28.85 5.85
CA VAL A 404 15.71 29.12 6.94
C VAL A 404 15.03 30.46 6.69
N ALA A 405 15.81 31.48 6.34
CA ALA A 405 15.28 32.80 6.00
C ALA A 405 14.34 32.78 4.79
N GLU A 406 14.72 32.03 3.73
CA GLU A 406 13.88 31.85 2.55
C GLU A 406 12.61 31.06 2.86
N ALA A 407 12.69 30.01 3.68
CA ALA A 407 11.52 29.28 4.14
C ALA A 407 10.58 30.20 4.93
N MET A 408 11.10 31.02 5.84
CA MET A 408 10.27 31.95 6.63
C MET A 408 9.58 32.99 5.74
N ALA A 409 10.26 33.51 4.72
CA ALA A 409 9.61 34.39 3.75
C ALA A 409 8.57 33.66 2.89
N PHE A 410 8.79 32.39 2.57
CA PHE A 410 7.80 31.58 1.86
C PHE A 410 6.54 31.32 2.73
N GLU A 411 6.70 31.17 4.04
CA GLU A 411 5.59 30.98 4.97
C GLU A 411 4.65 32.18 5.09
N PHE A 412 5.00 33.35 4.54
CA PHE A 412 4.01 34.42 4.35
C PHE A 412 2.80 33.97 3.52
N ASN A 413 2.95 32.97 2.64
CA ASN A 413 1.83 32.38 1.90
C ASN A 413 0.78 31.74 2.82
N ASN A 414 1.20 31.19 3.97
CA ASN A 414 0.31 30.60 4.96
C ASN A 414 -0.13 31.64 5.98
N LEU A 415 0.81 32.41 6.53
CA LEU A 415 0.53 33.44 7.53
C LEU A 415 -0.52 34.45 7.05
N LEU A 416 -0.42 34.94 5.82
CA LEU A 416 -1.36 35.96 5.30
C LEU A 416 -2.78 35.42 5.08
N GLN A 417 -3.01 34.10 5.08
CA GLN A 417 -4.37 33.54 5.02
C GLN A 417 -5.14 33.83 6.30
N ASN A 418 -4.46 33.76 7.45
CA ASN A 418 -5.09 33.86 8.77
C ASN A 418 -4.71 35.15 9.52
N HIS A 419 -3.62 35.81 9.14
CA HIS A 419 -2.97 36.91 9.87
C HIS A 419 -2.59 38.08 8.94
N ASN A 420 -3.60 38.83 8.47
CA ASN A 420 -3.42 39.99 7.61
C ASN A 420 -2.54 41.10 8.22
N GLU A 421 -2.38 41.12 9.54
CA GLU A 421 -1.46 42.03 10.25
C GLU A 421 0.00 41.92 9.77
N TYR A 422 0.41 40.77 9.23
CA TYR A 422 1.77 40.58 8.69
C TYR A 422 1.98 41.15 7.29
N GLN A 423 0.93 41.64 6.61
CA GLN A 423 1.05 42.18 5.26
C GLN A 423 2.06 43.34 5.18
N ALA A 424 2.08 44.22 6.19
CA ALA A 424 3.03 45.33 6.25
C ALA A 424 4.47 44.85 6.42
N LEU A 425 4.69 43.82 7.24
CA LEU A 425 6.01 43.20 7.42
C LEU A 425 6.47 42.50 6.14
N CYS A 426 5.59 41.71 5.52
CA CYS A 426 5.85 41.04 4.24
C CYS A 426 6.26 42.05 3.16
N ARG A 427 5.55 43.18 3.08
CA ARG A 427 5.88 44.28 2.15
C ARG A 427 7.24 44.90 2.45
N ALA A 428 7.55 45.13 3.72
CA ALA A 428 8.84 45.65 4.13
C ALA A 428 9.98 44.70 3.70
N VAL A 429 9.84 43.39 3.96
CA VAL A 429 10.81 42.35 3.58
C VAL A 429 11.02 42.31 2.07
N ALA A 430 9.96 42.40 1.27
CA ALA A 430 10.05 42.38 -0.19
C ALA A 430 10.83 43.59 -0.78
N THR A 431 11.01 44.66 -0.02
CA THR A 431 11.60 45.94 -0.48
C THR A 431 12.87 46.37 0.25
N ASP A 432 13.27 45.64 1.29
CA ASP A 432 14.46 45.96 2.09
C ASP A 432 15.67 45.22 1.51
N ASP A 433 16.55 45.98 0.85
CA ASP A 433 17.78 45.52 0.21
C ASP A 433 18.80 44.86 1.16
N SER A 434 18.57 44.91 2.48
CA SER A 434 19.36 44.15 3.44
C SER A 434 19.04 42.65 3.46
N TYR A 435 17.90 42.23 2.92
CA TYR A 435 17.54 40.82 2.80
C TYR A 435 18.14 40.16 1.54
N PRO A 436 18.48 38.86 1.59
CA PRO A 436 18.84 38.11 0.39
C PRO A 436 17.71 38.11 -0.64
N ILE A 437 18.06 38.12 -1.92
CA ILE A 437 17.08 38.23 -3.01
C ILE A 437 16.02 37.11 -3.01
N GLY A 438 16.38 35.90 -2.58
CA GLY A 438 15.42 34.79 -2.44
C GLY A 438 14.36 35.05 -1.36
N VAL A 439 14.74 35.71 -0.25
CA VAL A 439 13.83 36.11 0.83
C VAL A 439 12.88 37.20 0.33
N GLN A 440 13.42 38.22 -0.35
CA GLN A 440 12.61 39.27 -0.97
C GLN A 440 11.62 38.68 -1.99
N GLY A 441 12.09 37.78 -2.86
CA GLY A 441 11.29 37.14 -3.90
C GLY A 441 10.16 36.28 -3.35
N ASN A 442 10.40 35.53 -2.27
CA ASN A 442 9.35 34.72 -1.62
C ASN A 442 8.28 35.61 -0.96
N ALA A 443 8.68 36.69 -0.29
CA ALA A 443 7.74 37.66 0.30
C ALA A 443 6.89 38.37 -0.78
N LEU A 444 7.52 38.75 -1.90
CA LEU A 444 6.85 39.34 -3.06
C LEU A 444 5.82 38.38 -3.67
N GLY A 445 6.16 37.08 -3.77
CA GLY A 445 5.25 36.03 -4.22
C GLY A 445 3.99 35.96 -3.37
N ALA A 446 4.12 35.95 -2.04
CA ALA A 446 2.98 35.92 -1.12
C ALA A 446 2.06 37.13 -1.31
N LEU A 447 2.60 38.34 -1.46
CA LEU A 447 1.78 39.54 -1.67
C LEU A 447 1.01 39.52 -3.00
N THR A 448 1.55 38.88 -4.03
CA THR A 448 0.85 38.73 -5.33
C THR A 448 -0.45 37.94 -5.18
N GLU A 449 -0.48 36.96 -4.28
CA GLU A 449 -1.63 36.09 -4.02
C GLU A 449 -2.72 36.81 -3.20
N PHE A 450 -2.33 37.59 -2.18
CA PHE A 450 -3.26 38.15 -1.19
C PHE A 450 -3.65 39.62 -1.40
N MET A 451 -3.07 40.31 -2.38
CA MET A 451 -3.45 41.69 -2.73
C MET A 451 -4.37 41.72 -3.96
N PRO A 452 -5.26 42.72 -4.09
CA PRO A 452 -6.02 42.93 -5.31
C PRO A 452 -5.09 43.06 -6.54
N PRO A 453 -5.42 42.45 -7.70
CA PRO A 453 -4.56 42.48 -8.89
C PRO A 453 -4.13 43.88 -9.33
N ALA A 454 -5.03 44.86 -9.24
CA ALA A 454 -4.74 46.26 -9.56
C ALA A 454 -3.70 46.90 -8.61
N ASP A 455 -3.73 46.53 -7.33
CA ASP A 455 -2.81 47.03 -6.31
C ASP A 455 -1.42 46.41 -6.50
N VAL A 456 -1.36 45.10 -6.80
CA VAL A 456 -0.10 44.40 -7.17
C VAL A 456 0.52 45.06 -8.39
N ALA A 457 -0.26 45.29 -9.45
CA ALA A 457 0.25 45.90 -10.67
C ALA A 457 0.74 47.34 -10.45
N SER A 458 0.02 48.12 -9.64
CA SER A 458 0.45 49.47 -9.28
C SER A 458 1.76 49.44 -8.49
N TRP A 459 1.85 48.55 -7.50
CA TRP A 459 3.02 48.42 -6.64
C TRP A 459 4.26 47.93 -7.40
N TYR A 460 4.14 46.96 -8.31
CA TYR A 460 5.27 46.50 -9.12
C TYR A 460 5.81 47.61 -10.02
N ARG A 461 4.92 48.42 -10.62
CA ARG A 461 5.34 49.60 -11.39
C ARG A 461 6.09 50.62 -10.53
N GLU A 462 5.62 50.87 -9.30
CA GLU A 462 6.32 51.74 -8.35
C GLU A 462 7.74 51.21 -8.03
N LEU A 463 7.88 49.91 -7.80
CA LEU A 463 9.17 49.29 -7.51
C LEU A 463 10.13 49.36 -8.71
N VAL A 464 9.64 49.07 -9.92
CA VAL A 464 10.44 49.20 -11.15
C VAL A 464 10.87 50.65 -11.38
N ALA A 465 9.95 51.61 -11.23
CA ALA A 465 10.27 53.04 -11.33
C ALA A 465 11.25 53.52 -10.24
N GLY A 466 11.19 52.89 -9.06
CA GLY A 466 12.12 53.10 -7.94
C GLY A 466 13.50 52.48 -8.13
N GLY A 467 13.74 51.74 -9.23
CA GLY A 467 15.04 51.14 -9.53
C GLY A 467 15.23 49.72 -9.02
N ALA A 468 14.15 48.93 -8.90
CA ALA A 468 14.24 47.51 -8.57
C ALA A 468 15.30 46.76 -9.43
N SER A 469 16.11 45.93 -8.79
CA SER A 469 17.17 45.16 -9.43
C SER A 469 16.65 44.20 -10.50
N ALA A 470 17.54 43.74 -11.39
CA ALA A 470 17.20 42.77 -12.42
C ALA A 470 16.66 41.47 -11.81
N GLU A 471 17.25 41.05 -10.70
CA GLU A 471 16.90 39.83 -9.98
C GLU A 471 15.54 39.96 -9.29
N LEU A 472 15.21 41.13 -8.71
CA LEU A 472 13.90 41.36 -8.10
C LEU A 472 12.80 41.42 -9.16
N GLN A 473 13.09 42.05 -10.30
CA GLN A 473 12.20 42.02 -11.47
C GLN A 473 12.01 40.59 -12.04
N ASP A 474 13.03 39.73 -12.00
CA ASP A 474 12.89 38.32 -12.40
C ASP A 474 11.91 37.57 -11.47
N HIS A 475 11.97 37.83 -10.16
CA HIS A 475 11.00 37.29 -9.19
C HIS A 475 9.57 37.80 -9.43
N MET A 476 9.40 39.10 -9.73
CA MET A 476 8.11 39.68 -10.12
C MET A 476 7.51 38.91 -11.31
N VAL A 477 8.28 38.73 -12.38
CA VAL A 477 7.81 38.03 -13.59
C VAL A 477 7.45 36.56 -13.30
N ARG A 478 8.20 35.87 -12.44
CA ARG A 478 7.88 34.49 -12.02
C ARG A 478 6.55 34.39 -11.28
N GLY A 479 6.27 35.34 -10.39
CA GLY A 479 4.99 35.41 -9.66
C GLY A 479 3.79 35.58 -10.59
N LEU A 480 3.97 36.23 -11.74
CA LEU A 480 2.90 36.49 -12.71
C LEU A 480 2.58 35.30 -13.64
N LYS A 481 3.38 34.22 -13.61
CA LYS A 481 3.32 33.12 -14.59
C LYS A 481 1.92 32.50 -14.76
N PHE A 482 1.18 32.36 -13.66
CA PHE A 482 -0.13 31.69 -13.62
C PHE A 482 -1.28 32.65 -13.32
N CYS A 483 -1.04 33.97 -13.34
CA CYS A 483 -2.04 34.98 -13.03
C CYS A 483 -2.98 35.22 -14.21
N GLU A 484 -4.29 35.10 -13.98
CA GLU A 484 -5.30 35.28 -15.04
C GLU A 484 -5.90 36.70 -15.09
N ALA A 485 -5.69 37.52 -14.07
CA ALA A 485 -6.23 38.88 -13.99
C ALA A 485 -5.68 39.78 -15.11
N ALA A 486 -6.56 40.59 -15.71
CA ALA A 486 -6.23 41.41 -16.87
C ALA A 486 -5.10 42.41 -16.58
N GLU A 487 -5.13 43.01 -15.39
CA GLU A 487 -4.14 43.98 -14.90
C GLU A 487 -2.74 43.35 -14.77
N LEU A 488 -2.68 42.08 -14.34
CA LEU A 488 -1.43 41.34 -14.16
C LEU A 488 -0.87 40.83 -15.50
N LYS A 489 -1.75 40.47 -16.45
CA LYS A 489 -1.34 40.16 -17.83
C LYS A 489 -0.81 41.39 -18.56
N GLU A 490 -1.43 42.55 -18.36
CA GLU A 490 -0.94 43.82 -18.89
C GLU A 490 0.46 44.14 -18.33
N LEU A 491 0.63 44.02 -17.01
CA LEU A 491 1.91 44.19 -16.34
C LEU A 491 2.98 43.22 -16.86
N LEU A 492 2.64 41.94 -17.08
CA LEU A 492 3.54 40.96 -17.69
C LEU A 492 3.95 41.38 -19.11
N GLY A 493 3.02 41.97 -19.88
CA GLY A 493 3.27 42.60 -21.18
C GLY A 493 4.27 43.76 -21.11
N GLU A 494 4.24 44.56 -20.05
CA GLU A 494 5.21 45.65 -19.84
C GLU A 494 6.64 45.10 -19.65
N PHE A 495 6.80 43.99 -18.90
CA PHE A 495 8.09 43.36 -18.66
C PHE A 495 8.79 42.82 -19.91
N VAL A 496 8.07 42.57 -21.02
CA VAL A 496 8.68 42.22 -22.33
C VAL A 496 9.67 43.28 -22.81
N ASN A 497 9.47 44.53 -22.40
CA ASN A 497 10.32 45.66 -22.74
C ASN A 497 11.32 46.01 -21.62
N SER A 498 11.49 45.14 -20.61
CA SER A 498 12.47 45.36 -19.54
C SER A 498 13.88 45.58 -20.12
N PRO A 499 14.67 46.53 -19.57
CA PRO A 499 16.06 46.72 -19.97
C PRO A 499 16.94 45.50 -19.60
N HIS A 500 16.45 44.60 -18.74
CA HIS A 500 17.14 43.38 -18.36
C HIS A 500 16.73 42.23 -19.29
N THR A 501 17.69 41.73 -20.08
CA THR A 501 17.43 40.76 -21.16
C THR A 501 16.79 39.45 -20.65
N GLU A 502 17.17 38.98 -19.46
CA GLU A 502 16.62 37.75 -18.87
C GLU A 502 15.15 37.93 -18.44
N VAL A 503 14.83 39.04 -17.77
CA VAL A 503 13.47 39.42 -17.37
C VAL A 503 12.56 39.52 -18.60
N ALA A 504 13.02 40.26 -19.62
CA ALA A 504 12.29 40.44 -20.87
C ALA A 504 12.05 39.11 -21.62
N SER A 505 13.04 38.22 -21.60
CA SER A 505 12.94 36.91 -22.25
C SER A 505 12.00 35.98 -21.49
N ARG A 506 12.00 36.02 -20.15
CA ARG A 506 11.06 35.25 -19.33
C ARG A 506 9.63 35.73 -19.51
N ALA A 507 9.40 37.04 -19.49
CA ALA A 507 8.08 37.61 -19.72
C ALA A 507 7.50 37.18 -21.08
N ARG A 508 8.32 37.20 -22.14
CA ARG A 508 7.93 36.68 -23.48
C ARG A 508 7.58 35.20 -23.50
N ASN A 509 8.16 34.39 -22.62
CA ASN A 509 7.87 32.95 -22.55
C ASN A 509 6.60 32.63 -21.77
N TYR A 510 6.12 33.56 -20.93
CA TYR A 510 4.90 33.38 -20.13
C TYR A 510 3.65 33.95 -20.80
N LEU A 511 3.82 34.94 -21.70
CA LEU A 511 2.77 35.41 -22.63
C LEU A 511 2.62 34.46 -23.81
#